data_AF-A0A6A5HFL4-F1
#
_entry.id   AF-A0A6A5HFL4-F1
#
_cell.length_a   1.000
_cell.length_b   1.000
_cell.length_c   1.000
_cell.angle_alpha   90.00
_cell.angle_beta   90.00
_cell.angle_gamma   90.00
#
_symmetry.space_group_name_H-M   'P 1'
#
loop_
_entity.id
_entity.type
_entity.pdbx_description
1 polymer ?
#
loop_
_entity_poly.entity_id
_entity_poly.type
_entity_poly.pdbx_seq_one_letter_code
_entity_poly.pdbx_strand_id
1 'polypeptide(L)'
;MEDDEDAILLKEFESSNEIEETTTVEPTADPFGESISTISCKYGIINNLEALLNNVASGWKYHVSNTDLVKQAWFRLDNATSRICGHIGGLT
;
A
#
# COMPACT_ATOMS: atom_id res chain seq x y z
N MET A 1 -17.87 49.77 -4.21
CA MET A 1 -17.05 50.34 -3.13
C MET A 1 -17.12 49.33 -2.02
N GLU A 2 -16.37 48.24 -2.20
CA GLU A 2 -14.91 48.16 -1.99
C GLU A 2 -14.65 48.20 -0.47
N ASP A 3 -13.88 47.35 0.16
CA ASP A 3 -13.22 46.07 -0.11
C ASP A 3 -12.68 45.65 1.29
N ASP A 4 -12.09 44.47 1.35
CA ASP A 4 -11.02 44.12 2.30
C ASP A 4 -11.40 43.85 3.77
N GLU A 5 -11.07 42.64 4.23
CA GLU A 5 -9.88 42.42 5.07
C GLU A 5 -9.99 41.00 5.64
N ASP A 6 -9.39 40.07 4.89
CA ASP A 6 -8.94 38.74 5.29
C ASP A 6 -8.06 38.79 6.56
N ALA A 7 -8.65 39.06 7.72
CA ALA A 7 -7.88 39.30 8.95
C ALA A 7 -8.41 38.58 10.20
N ILE A 8 -9.41 37.71 10.08
CA ILE A 8 -9.87 36.85 11.20
C ILE A 8 -9.47 35.39 10.96
N LEU A 9 -8.39 35.17 10.20
CA LEU A 9 -7.79 33.84 10.01
C LEU A 9 -6.48 33.64 10.78
N LEU A 10 -6.11 34.57 11.68
CA LEU A 10 -4.78 34.57 12.34
C LEU A 10 -4.76 35.03 13.81
N LYS A 11 -5.83 34.83 14.60
CA LYS A 11 -5.84 35.29 16.01
C LYS A 11 -6.31 34.34 17.11
N GLU A 12 -6.35 33.03 16.86
CA GLU A 12 -6.42 32.05 17.95
C GLU A 12 -5.25 31.04 17.89
N PHE A 13 -4.09 31.52 17.43
CA PHE A 13 -2.82 30.95 17.83
C PHE A 13 -2.45 31.56 19.18
N GLU A 14 -2.95 30.97 20.27
CA GLU A 14 -2.16 30.69 21.47
C GLU A 14 -3.03 30.09 22.58
N SER A 15 -2.49 29.01 23.16
CA SER A 15 -2.79 28.50 24.49
C SER A 15 -3.98 27.53 24.62
N SER A 16 -3.68 26.24 24.44
CA SER A 16 -3.87 25.25 25.52
C SER A 16 -2.99 24.04 25.21
N ASN A 17 -1.88 23.97 25.95
CA ASN A 17 -1.04 22.79 26.03
C ASN A 17 -1.74 21.74 26.91
N GLU A 18 -1.51 20.46 26.59
CA GLU A 18 -1.90 19.24 27.35
C GLU A 18 -3.38 18.87 27.18
N ILE A 19 -3.74 17.73 26.56
CA ILE A 19 -3.32 16.37 26.89
C ILE A 19 -3.08 15.59 25.59
N GLU A 20 -1.87 15.05 25.46
CA GLU A 20 -1.53 14.04 24.47
C GLU A 20 -2.29 12.75 24.84
N GLU A 21 -3.54 12.64 24.39
CA GLU A 21 -4.24 11.36 24.39
C GLU A 21 -3.57 10.50 23.33
N THR A 22 -2.47 9.87 23.75
CA THR A 22 -1.89 8.72 23.09
C THR A 22 -3.01 7.69 23.04
N THR A 23 -3.80 7.76 21.97
CA THR A 23 -4.62 6.64 21.55
C THR A 23 -3.60 5.59 21.18
N THR A 24 -3.22 4.79 22.18
CA THR A 24 -2.54 3.53 21.98
C THR A 24 -3.55 2.75 21.18
N VAL A 25 -3.43 2.83 19.86
CA VAL A 25 -4.13 1.92 18.97
C VAL A 25 -3.51 0.58 19.33
N GLU A 26 -4.18 -0.16 20.23
CA GLU A 26 -3.85 -1.55 20.45
C GLU A 26 -3.77 -2.17 19.06
N PRO A 27 -2.70 -2.92 18.73
CA PRO A 27 -2.64 -3.57 17.44
C PRO A 27 -3.89 -4.44 17.37
N THR A 28 -4.85 -4.06 16.51
CA THR A 28 -5.98 -4.92 16.19
C THR A 28 -5.35 -6.21 15.73
N ALA A 29 -5.41 -7.23 16.59
CA ALA A 29 -4.79 -8.51 16.35
C ALA A 29 -5.23 -8.96 14.97
N ASP A 30 -4.27 -9.10 14.05
CA ASP A 30 -4.52 -9.66 12.74
C ASP A 30 -5.19 -11.02 12.97
N PRO A 31 -6.42 -11.26 12.50
CA PRO A 31 -7.10 -12.55 12.66
C PRO A 31 -6.31 -13.71 12.01
N PHE A 32 -5.27 -13.41 11.24
CA PHE A 32 -4.31 -14.35 10.66
C PHE A 32 -2.95 -14.39 11.35
N GLY A 33 -2.72 -13.55 12.38
CA GLY A 33 -1.79 -13.72 13.51
C GLY A 33 -0.29 -13.95 13.24
N GLU A 34 0.12 -14.17 12.00
CA GLU A 34 1.51 -14.46 11.64
C GLU A 34 2.09 -13.25 10.92
N SER A 35 3.18 -12.71 11.46
CA SER A 35 4.03 -11.78 10.73
C SER A 35 4.44 -12.42 9.40
N ILE A 36 3.84 -11.99 8.30
CA ILE A 36 4.13 -12.53 6.98
C ILE A 36 5.51 -12.04 6.53
N SER A 37 6.41 -12.96 6.19
CA SER A 37 7.72 -12.57 5.65
C SER A 37 7.53 -11.83 4.32
N THR A 38 8.43 -10.90 3.98
CA THR A 38 8.44 -10.22 2.67
C THR A 38 8.38 -11.21 1.50
N ILE A 39 9.08 -12.34 1.62
CA ILE A 39 9.12 -13.39 0.60
C ILE A 39 7.75 -14.06 0.48
N SER A 40 7.16 -14.47 1.61
CA SER A 40 5.85 -15.11 1.66
C SER A 40 4.75 -14.19 1.13
N CYS A 41 4.81 -12.89 1.46
CA CYS A 41 3.89 -11.88 0.95
C CYS A 41 3.95 -11.77 -0.57
N LYS A 42 5.17 -11.61 -1.13
CA LYS A 42 5.35 -11.45 -2.58
C LYS A 42 4.93 -12.72 -3.32
N TYR A 43 5.38 -13.87 -2.84
CA TYR A 43 5.06 -15.16 -3.44
C TYR A 43 3.54 -15.42 -3.40
N GLY A 44 2.89 -15.16 -2.26
CA GLY A 44 1.45 -15.31 -2.12
C GLY A 44 0.66 -14.46 -3.10
N ILE A 45 0.97 -13.16 -3.21
CA ILE A 45 0.26 -12.26 -4.11
C ILE A 45 0.47 -12.67 -5.59
N ILE A 46 1.71 -12.84 -6.01
CA ILE A 46 2.05 -13.12 -7.41
C ILE A 46 1.49 -14.48 -7.85
N ASN A 47 1.61 -15.53 -7.03
CA ASN A 47 1.09 -16.84 -7.40
C ASN A 47 -0.44 -16.90 -7.45
N ASN A 48 -1.14 -16.29 -6.48
CA ASN A 48 -2.60 -16.28 -6.50
C ASN A 48 -3.12 -15.52 -7.72
N LEU A 49 -2.47 -14.41 -8.07
CA LEU A 49 -2.82 -13.68 -9.27
C LEU A 49 -2.50 -14.47 -10.54
N GLU A 50 -1.35 -15.14 -10.62
CA GLU A 50 -1.01 -16.01 -11.75
C GLU A 50 -2.06 -17.13 -11.91
N ALA A 51 -2.48 -17.77 -10.81
CA ALA A 51 -3.52 -18.79 -10.83
C ALA A 51 -4.87 -18.24 -11.31
N LEU A 52 -5.27 -17.06 -10.83
CA LEU A 52 -6.48 -16.38 -11.30
C LEU A 52 -6.41 -16.08 -12.80
N LEU A 53 -5.31 -15.49 -13.27
CA LEU A 53 -5.16 -15.09 -14.66
C LEU A 53 -5.04 -16.30 -15.61
N ASN A 54 -4.56 -17.44 -15.12
CA ASN A 54 -4.63 -18.70 -15.87
C ASN A 54 -6.08 -19.16 -16.16
N ASN A 55 -7.07 -18.76 -15.34
CA ASN A 55 -8.48 -19.02 -15.64
C ASN A 55 -9.04 -18.06 -16.69
N VAL A 56 -8.44 -16.87 -16.85
CA VAL A 56 -8.82 -15.88 -17.88
C VAL A 56 -8.17 -16.23 -19.22
N ALA A 57 -6.88 -16.56 -19.20
CA ALA A 57 -6.12 -16.99 -20.36
C ALA A 57 -5.13 -18.09 -19.96
N SER A 58 -5.36 -19.29 -20.47
CA SER A 58 -4.55 -20.48 -20.15
C SER A 58 -3.08 -20.25 -20.51
N GLY A 59 -2.17 -20.60 -19.60
CA GLY A 59 -0.75 -20.41 -19.83
C GLY A 59 -0.34 -18.95 -19.68
N TRP A 60 -0.84 -18.27 -18.65
CA TRP A 60 -0.56 -16.85 -18.37
C TRP A 60 0.93 -16.51 -18.44
N LYS A 61 1.80 -17.40 -17.94
CA LYS A 61 3.27 -17.27 -18.06
C LYS A 61 3.73 -17.08 -19.51
N TYR A 62 3.15 -17.80 -20.48
CA TYR A 62 3.46 -17.61 -21.88
C TYR A 62 3.08 -16.21 -22.36
N HIS A 63 1.92 -15.70 -21.98
CA HIS A 63 1.49 -14.33 -22.32
C HIS A 63 2.44 -13.28 -21.73
N VAL A 64 2.85 -13.44 -20.47
CA VAL A 64 3.86 -12.57 -19.83
C VAL A 64 5.19 -12.60 -20.58
N SER A 65 5.62 -13.75 -21.09
CA SER A 65 6.91 -13.89 -21.79
C SER A 65 6.89 -13.43 -23.25
N ASN A 66 5.73 -13.45 -23.92
CA ASN A 66 5.64 -13.30 -25.39
C ASN A 66 4.81 -12.10 -25.84
N THR A 67 4.20 -11.34 -24.93
CA THR A 67 3.44 -10.13 -25.27
C THR A 67 4.02 -8.92 -24.53
N ASP A 68 4.65 -7.99 -25.24
CA ASP A 68 5.43 -6.90 -24.64
C ASP A 68 4.63 -6.06 -23.65
N LEU A 69 3.39 -5.71 -23.98
CA LEU A 69 2.53 -4.92 -23.09
C LEU A 69 2.18 -5.70 -21.81
N VAL A 70 1.93 -7.01 -21.92
CA VAL A 70 1.66 -7.88 -20.78
C VAL A 70 2.92 -8.01 -19.91
N LYS A 71 4.09 -8.20 -20.53
CA LYS A 71 5.38 -8.25 -19.85
C LYS A 71 5.66 -6.98 -19.03
N GLN A 72 5.46 -5.82 -19.64
CA GLN A 72 5.67 -4.53 -18.97
C GLN A 72 4.68 -4.32 -17.81
N ALA A 73 3.40 -4.64 -18.02
CA ALA A 73 2.39 -4.55 -16.96
C ALA A 73 2.70 -5.50 -15.79
N TRP A 74 3.07 -6.75 -16.09
CA TRP A 74 3.45 -7.75 -15.10
C TRP A 74 4.68 -7.32 -14.30
N PHE A 75 5.70 -6.76 -14.96
CA PHE A 75 6.89 -6.24 -14.28
C PHE A 75 6.57 -5.08 -13.32
N ARG A 76 5.68 -4.15 -13.73
CA ARG A 76 5.23 -3.04 -12.87
C ARG A 76 4.51 -3.57 -11.63
N LEU A 77 3.64 -4.57 -11.80
CA LEU A 77 2.96 -5.22 -10.70
C LEU A 77 3.95 -5.93 -9.76
N ASP A 78 4.91 -6.69 -10.29
CA ASP A 78 5.91 -7.39 -9.49
C ASP A 78 6.75 -6.41 -8.66
N ASN A 79 7.13 -5.28 -9.25
CA ASN A 79 7.84 -4.21 -8.55
C ASN A 79 6.99 -3.60 -7.43
N ALA A 80 5.74 -3.23 -7.72
CA ALA A 80 4.82 -2.69 -6.72
C ALA A 80 4.61 -3.68 -5.56
N THR A 81 4.42 -4.96 -5.87
CA THR A 81 4.28 -6.03 -4.88
C THR A 81 5.53 -6.16 -4.02
N SER A 82 6.72 -6.07 -4.64
CA SER A 82 8.00 -6.09 -3.91
C SER A 82 8.12 -4.93 -2.92
N ARG A 83 7.66 -3.72 -3.32
CA ARG A 83 7.66 -2.55 -2.43
C ARG A 83 6.68 -2.73 -1.26
N ILE A 84 5.44 -3.15 -1.54
CA ILE A 84 4.42 -3.40 -0.51
C ILE A 84 4.92 -4.44 0.50
N CYS A 85 5.38 -5.60 0.01
CA CYS A 85 5.86 -6.66 0.87
C CYS A 85 7.18 -6.32 1.59
N GLY A 86 7.99 -5.41 1.03
CA GLY A 86 9.17 -4.87 1.69
C GLY A 86 8.82 -4.04 2.93
N HIS A 87 7.77 -3.21 2.85
CA HIS A 87 7.30 -2.41 4.00
C HIS A 87 6.75 -3.29 5.12
N ILE A 88 6.08 -4.40 4.76
CA ILE A 88 5.54 -5.37 5.74
C ILE A 88 6.66 -6.07 6.52
N GLY A 89 7.83 -6.29 5.91
CA GLY A 89 8.98 -6.92 6.55
C GLY A 89 9.88 -6.01 7.39
N GLY A 90 9.52 -4.73 7.59
CA GLY A 90 10.33 -3.78 8.37
C GLY A 90 11.59 -3.27 7.65
N LEU A 91 11.67 -3.35 6.31
CA LEU A 91 12.68 -2.65 5.52
C LEU A 91 12.25 -1.18 5.35
N THR A 92 12.56 -0.34 6.34
CA THR A 92 12.55 1.13 6.25
C THR A 92 13.94 1.67 6.51
#